data_AF-A0A673UIE0-F1
#
_entry.id   AF-A0A673UIE0-F1
#
_cell.length_a   1.000
_cell.length_b   1.000
_cell.length_c   1.000
_cell.angle_alpha   90.00
_cell.angle_beta   90.00
_cell.angle_gamma   90.00
#
_symmetry.space_group_name_H-M   'P 1'
#
loop_
_entity.id
_entity.type
_entity.pdbx_description
1 polymer ?
#
loop_
_entity_poly.entity_id
_entity_poly.type
_entity_poly.pdbx_seq_one_letter_code
_entity_poly.pdbx_strand_id
1 'polypeptide(L)'
;MRAPLCLLLLVAHAASMIPLNRRKKQVGTGLGGNCTGCVICSEENGCSTCQQRLFLLICRDGIRQFGKCVHDCPSGYFGVRGQEVNRCKKCGPTCESCFSQDFCIQCKRRFYLYKGKCLPTCPLGTAAQPSTRECQERSPNQKKGRRDRRPRKDKKPDHTPGLRSRQSSLKPQ
;
A
#
# COMPACT_ATOMS: atom_id res chain seq x y z
N MET A 1 -22.53 -42.55 68.07
CA MET A 1 -22.32 -42.80 66.63
C MET A 1 -23.34 -42.02 65.80
N ARG A 2 -23.00 -40.81 65.33
CA ARG A 2 -23.48 -40.22 64.08
C ARG A 2 -22.38 -39.29 63.58
N ALA A 3 -21.51 -39.89 62.77
CA ALA A 3 -20.40 -39.27 62.06
C ALA A 3 -20.96 -38.26 61.02
N PRO A 4 -20.14 -37.33 60.52
CA PRO A 4 -20.47 -35.91 60.47
C PRO A 4 -20.95 -35.47 59.09
N LEU A 5 -21.66 -34.35 59.06
CA LEU A 5 -21.98 -33.53 57.88
C LEU A 5 -20.78 -33.21 56.95
N CYS A 6 -19.55 -33.53 57.37
CA CYS A 6 -18.33 -33.45 56.55
C CYS A 6 -18.35 -34.32 55.30
N LEU A 7 -19.11 -35.42 55.24
CA LEU A 7 -19.13 -36.27 54.04
C LEU A 7 -19.87 -35.62 52.86
N LEU A 8 -20.79 -34.68 53.12
CA LEU A 8 -21.55 -33.98 52.08
C LEU A 8 -20.76 -32.81 51.45
N LEU A 9 -19.75 -32.27 52.15
CA LEU A 9 -18.87 -31.23 51.61
C LEU A 9 -17.73 -31.78 50.72
N LEU A 10 -17.43 -33.08 50.80
CA LEU A 10 -16.48 -33.72 49.89
C LEU A 10 -17.08 -34.01 48.51
N VAL A 11 -18.41 -34.12 48.40
CA VAL A 11 -19.07 -34.31 47.10
C VAL A 11 -19.15 -32.98 46.31
N ALA A 12 -19.15 -31.83 47.01
CA ALA A 12 -19.16 -30.51 46.37
C ALA A 12 -17.80 -30.11 45.75
N HIS A 13 -16.69 -30.67 46.23
CA HIS A 13 -15.36 -30.47 45.61
C HIS A 13 -15.02 -31.53 44.55
N ALA A 14 -15.84 -32.58 44.43
CA ALA A 14 -15.73 -33.60 43.39
C ALA A 14 -16.54 -33.28 42.12
N ALA A 15 -17.13 -32.08 42.02
CA ALA A 15 -17.51 -31.46 40.75
C ALA A 15 -16.28 -30.84 40.05
N SER A 16 -15.16 -31.57 40.10
CA SER A 16 -14.32 -31.90 38.94
C SER A 16 -14.53 -30.99 37.74
N MET A 17 -13.69 -29.95 37.67
CA MET A 17 -12.74 -29.79 36.57
C MET A 17 -13.28 -30.34 35.24
N ILE A 18 -14.10 -29.54 34.57
CA ILE A 18 -14.38 -29.72 33.15
C ILE A 18 -13.00 -29.70 32.46
N PRO A 19 -12.51 -30.81 31.88
CA PRO A 19 -11.37 -30.73 31.00
C PRO A 19 -11.88 -29.96 29.79
N LEU A 20 -11.44 -28.71 29.64
CA LEU A 20 -11.65 -27.94 28.42
C LEU A 20 -11.07 -28.79 27.30
N ASN A 21 -12.01 -29.38 26.56
CA ASN A 21 -11.90 -30.18 25.37
C ASN A 21 -10.45 -30.37 24.88
N ARG A 22 -9.99 -31.62 25.01
CA ARG A 22 -9.07 -32.29 24.10
C ARG A 22 -9.10 -31.56 22.75
N ARG A 23 -8.06 -30.76 22.43
CA ARG A 23 -7.93 -30.14 21.10
C ARG A 23 -7.87 -31.29 20.11
N LYS A 24 -9.04 -31.65 19.60
CA LYS A 24 -9.22 -32.54 18.46
C LYS A 24 -8.37 -31.90 17.37
N LYS A 25 -7.24 -32.53 17.07
CA LYS A 25 -6.55 -32.38 15.79
C LYS A 25 -7.46 -33.02 14.74
N GLN A 26 -8.57 -32.36 14.45
CA GLN A 26 -9.39 -32.69 13.30
C GLN A 26 -8.60 -32.21 12.09
N VAL A 27 -7.97 -33.17 11.41
CA VAL A 27 -7.55 -33.00 10.03
C VAL A 27 -8.84 -32.96 9.23
N GLY A 28 -9.46 -31.79 9.17
CA GLY A 28 -10.62 -31.51 8.35
C GLY A 28 -10.14 -31.25 6.93
N THR A 29 -10.59 -32.07 5.99
CA THR A 29 -10.48 -31.84 4.54
C THR A 29 -11.47 -30.74 4.17
N GLY A 30 -11.17 -29.50 4.58
CA GLY A 30 -11.93 -28.30 4.25
C GLY A 30 -11.00 -27.28 3.60
N LEU A 31 -11.52 -26.49 2.65
CA LEU A 31 -10.81 -25.38 2.01
C LEU A 31 -10.45 -24.22 3.00
N GLY A 32 -10.55 -24.45 4.32
CA GLY A 32 -10.11 -23.55 5.40
C GLY A 32 -8.68 -23.90 5.80
N GLY A 33 -7.75 -22.97 5.56
CA GLY A 33 -6.32 -23.24 5.43
C GLY A 33 -5.65 -23.91 6.64
N ASN A 34 -4.61 -24.69 6.35
CA ASN A 34 -3.73 -25.32 7.33
C ASN A 34 -3.31 -24.34 8.43
N CYS A 35 -3.78 -24.56 9.66
CA CYS A 35 -3.49 -23.73 10.83
C CYS A 35 -2.09 -23.99 11.43
N THR A 36 -1.07 -23.98 10.59
CA THR A 36 0.33 -24.09 11.02
C THR A 36 0.76 -22.81 11.73
N GLY A 37 1.43 -22.94 12.88
CA GLY A 37 1.92 -21.78 13.64
C GLY A 37 0.82 -20.97 14.36
N CYS A 38 -0.37 -21.55 14.50
CA CYS A 38 -1.53 -20.90 15.10
C CYS A 38 -1.83 -21.39 16.53
N VAL A 39 -2.14 -20.46 17.45
CA VAL A 39 -2.54 -20.75 18.83
C VAL A 39 -4.05 -20.95 18.93
N ILE A 40 -4.85 -20.12 18.27
CA ILE A 40 -6.33 -20.19 18.27
C ILE A 40 -6.80 -20.22 16.81
N CYS A 41 -7.39 -21.34 16.39
CA CYS A 41 -7.82 -21.61 15.02
C CYS A 41 -9.28 -22.08 14.99
N SER A 42 -10.05 -21.58 14.02
CA SER A 42 -11.38 -22.10 13.67
C SER A 42 -11.46 -22.43 12.18
N GLU A 43 -12.39 -23.31 11.80
CA GLU A 43 -12.56 -23.73 10.40
C GLU A 43 -13.06 -22.59 9.51
N GLU A 44 -13.87 -21.69 10.06
CA GLU A 44 -14.49 -20.58 9.31
C GLU A 44 -13.57 -19.36 9.16
N ASN A 45 -12.85 -18.99 10.22
CA ASN A 45 -12.07 -17.75 10.27
C ASN A 45 -10.56 -18.01 10.19
N GLY A 46 -10.14 -19.27 10.08
CA GLY A 46 -8.74 -19.64 10.14
C GLY A 46 -8.12 -19.29 11.49
N CYS A 47 -6.91 -18.74 11.46
CA CYS A 47 -6.20 -18.37 12.68
C CYS A 47 -6.60 -16.99 13.22
N SER A 48 -6.91 -16.88 14.51
CA SER A 48 -7.11 -15.58 15.18
C SER A 48 -5.88 -15.12 15.97
N THR A 49 -5.04 -16.04 16.45
CA THR A 49 -3.83 -15.73 17.22
C THR A 49 -2.65 -16.60 16.76
N CYS A 50 -1.58 -15.97 16.30
CA CYS A 50 -0.37 -16.65 15.87
C CYS A 50 0.63 -16.85 17.01
N GLN A 51 1.57 -17.78 16.84
CA GLN A 51 2.75 -17.87 17.71
C GLN A 51 3.56 -16.56 17.67
N GLN A 52 4.25 -16.21 18.76
CA GLN A 52 4.90 -14.89 18.99
C GLN A 52 5.89 -14.42 17.91
N ARG A 53 6.40 -15.30 17.05
CA ARG A 53 7.35 -14.95 15.98
C ARG A 53 6.70 -14.77 14.60
N LEU A 54 5.42 -15.12 14.47
CA LEU A 54 4.69 -15.06 13.21
C LEU A 54 3.79 -13.83 13.16
N PHE A 55 3.47 -13.40 11.95
CA PHE A 55 2.52 -12.33 11.68
C PHE A 55 1.18 -12.92 11.26
N LEU A 56 0.11 -12.38 11.81
CA LEU A 56 -1.24 -12.65 11.37
C LEU A 56 -1.53 -11.86 10.08
N LEU A 57 -1.77 -12.58 9.00
CA LEU A 57 -2.24 -12.09 7.72
C LEU A 57 -3.73 -12.39 7.58
N ILE A 58 -4.53 -11.36 7.29
CA ILE A 58 -5.94 -11.54 6.92
C ILE A 58 -6.04 -11.70 5.41
N CYS A 59 -6.43 -12.89 4.97
CA CYS A 59 -6.66 -13.22 3.57
C CYS A 59 -8.13 -13.00 3.22
N ARG A 60 -8.40 -12.56 1.98
CA ARG A 60 -9.74 -12.43 1.41
C ARG A 60 -9.91 -13.43 0.28
N ASP A 61 -10.98 -14.21 0.34
CA ASP A 61 -11.39 -15.13 -0.71
C ASP A 61 -12.89 -14.97 -0.97
N GLY A 62 -13.23 -14.30 -2.07
CA GLY A 62 -14.57 -13.78 -2.31
C GLY A 62 -15.05 -12.86 -1.17
N ILE A 63 -16.17 -13.23 -0.55
CA ILE A 63 -16.75 -12.52 0.61
C ILE A 63 -16.14 -12.96 1.96
N ARG A 64 -15.35 -14.04 1.97
CA ARG A 64 -14.80 -14.61 3.21
C ARG A 64 -13.49 -13.94 3.59
N GLN A 65 -13.26 -13.85 4.90
CA GLN A 65 -11.99 -13.43 5.48
C GLN A 65 -11.51 -14.48 6.45
N PHE A 66 -10.25 -14.89 6.33
CA PHE A 66 -9.64 -15.85 7.25
C PHE A 66 -8.21 -15.45 7.56
N GLY A 67 -7.75 -15.79 8.75
CA GLY A 67 -6.39 -15.53 9.20
C GLY A 67 -5.42 -16.65 8.86
N LYS A 68 -4.21 -16.28 8.46
CA LYS A 68 -3.06 -17.18 8.28
C LYS A 68 -1.86 -16.62 9.02
N CYS A 69 -1.03 -17.49 9.59
CA CYS A 69 0.23 -17.10 10.21
C CYS A 69 1.37 -17.23 9.20
N VAL A 70 2.16 -16.17 9.03
CA VAL A 70 3.29 -16.12 8.10
C VAL A 70 4.54 -15.62 8.80
N HIS A 71 5.72 -16.05 8.32
CA HIS A 71 7.00 -15.55 8.83
C HIS A 71 7.25 -14.11 8.39
N ASP A 72 6.99 -13.81 7.13
CA ASP A 72 7.16 -12.49 6.53
C ASP A 72 5.87 -12.04 5.86
N CYS A 73 5.59 -10.74 5.94
CA CYS A 73 4.42 -10.17 5.28
C CYS A 73 4.63 -10.14 3.76
N PRO A 74 3.61 -10.53 2.96
CA PRO A 74 3.73 -10.56 1.51
C PRO A 74 3.81 -9.14 0.91
N SER A 75 4.21 -9.05 -0.36
CA SER A 75 4.26 -7.79 -1.11
C SER A 75 2.96 -6.99 -0.98
N GLY A 76 3.09 -5.67 -0.80
CA GLY A 76 1.96 -4.78 -0.52
C GLY A 76 1.50 -4.77 0.94
N TYR A 77 2.19 -5.47 1.83
CA TYR A 77 1.99 -5.43 3.28
C TYR A 77 3.30 -5.17 4.01
N PHE A 78 3.19 -4.62 5.22
CA PHE A 78 4.30 -4.44 6.15
C PHE A 78 3.95 -5.06 7.51
N GLY A 79 4.96 -5.57 8.20
CA GLY A 79 4.80 -6.19 9.51
C GLY A 79 4.73 -5.15 10.62
N VAL A 80 3.73 -5.26 11.50
CA VAL A 80 3.61 -4.46 12.73
C VAL A 80 3.69 -5.39 13.92
N ARG A 81 4.65 -5.16 14.81
CA ARG A 81 4.74 -5.87 16.09
C ARG A 81 3.83 -5.18 17.11
N GLY A 82 2.78 -5.87 17.53
CA GLY A 82 1.85 -5.41 18.57
C GLY A 82 2.21 -6.00 19.92
N GLN A 83 1.57 -5.52 20.99
CA GLN A 83 1.74 -6.09 22.33
C GLN A 83 1.17 -7.51 22.42
N GLU A 84 0.05 -7.78 21.74
CA GLU A 84 -0.63 -9.09 21.79
C GLU A 84 -0.36 -9.94 20.53
N VAL A 85 -0.42 -9.33 19.34
CA VAL A 85 -0.33 -10.05 18.07
C VAL A 85 0.48 -9.23 17.07
N ASN A 86 1.45 -9.86 16.39
CA ASN A 86 2.10 -9.27 15.22
C ASN A 86 1.18 -9.40 14.01
N ARG A 87 1.04 -8.36 13.21
CA ARG A 87 0.06 -8.33 12.10
C ARG A 87 0.69 -7.80 10.82
N CYS A 88 0.26 -8.34 9.69
CA CYS A 88 0.52 -7.73 8.40
C CYS A 88 -0.52 -6.64 8.13
N LYS A 89 -0.07 -5.39 7.96
CA LYS A 89 -0.91 -4.27 7.55
C LYS A 89 -0.67 -3.96 6.08
N LYS A 90 -1.75 -3.67 5.36
CA LYS A 90 -1.67 -3.34 3.92
C LYS A 90 -1.04 -1.96 3.75
N CYS A 91 -0.15 -1.82 2.77
CA CYS A 91 0.39 -0.53 2.36
C CYS A 91 -0.72 0.40 1.83
N GLY A 92 -0.42 1.70 1.81
CA GLY A 92 -1.32 2.70 1.24
C GLY A 92 -1.68 2.43 -0.23
N PRO A 93 -2.81 2.99 -0.72
CA PRO A 93 -3.36 2.64 -2.03
C PRO A 93 -2.45 3.00 -3.22
N THR A 94 -1.55 3.98 -3.06
CA THR A 94 -0.60 4.44 -4.08
C THR A 94 0.78 3.80 -3.96
N CYS A 95 1.00 3.01 -2.91
CA CYS A 95 2.26 2.38 -2.57
C CYS A 95 2.25 0.89 -2.93
N GLU A 96 3.33 0.42 -3.54
CA GLU A 96 3.54 -0.97 -3.91
C GLU A 96 4.26 -1.74 -2.79
N SER A 97 5.29 -1.13 -2.19
CA SER A 97 5.98 -1.67 -1.02
C SER A 97 6.29 -0.55 -0.02
N CYS A 98 6.05 -0.81 1.26
CA CYS A 98 6.18 0.17 2.32
C CYS A 98 6.93 -0.40 3.52
N PHE A 99 7.68 0.46 4.20
CA PHE A 99 8.31 0.16 5.47
C PHE A 99 7.30 0.31 6.63
N SER A 100 6.48 1.35 6.55
CA SER A 100 5.44 1.68 7.52
C SER A 100 4.22 2.26 6.80
N GLN A 101 3.18 2.60 7.56
CA GLN A 101 1.98 3.21 7.01
C GLN A 101 2.29 4.53 6.26
N ASP A 102 3.25 5.29 6.77
CA ASP A 102 3.57 6.64 6.29
C ASP A 102 4.83 6.69 5.41
N PHE A 103 5.57 5.58 5.33
CA PHE A 103 6.82 5.50 4.59
C PHE A 103 6.76 4.39 3.53
N CYS A 104 6.53 4.83 2.29
CA CYS A 104 6.60 4.02 1.09
C CYS A 104 8.03 3.91 0.58
N ILE A 105 8.41 2.70 0.17
CA ILE A 105 9.71 2.39 -0.44
C ILE A 105 9.57 2.41 -1.96
N GLN A 106 8.46 1.88 -2.49
CA GLN A 106 8.20 1.81 -3.92
C GLN A 106 6.77 2.20 -4.25
N CYS A 107 6.61 3.16 -5.15
CA CYS A 107 5.31 3.61 -5.62
C CYS A 107 4.76 2.75 -6.76
N LYS A 108 3.43 2.62 -6.81
CA LYS A 108 2.77 2.00 -7.96
C LYS A 108 3.05 2.81 -9.23
N ARG A 109 2.87 2.16 -10.39
CA ARG A 109 2.94 2.82 -11.71
C ARG A 109 2.06 4.07 -11.70
N ARG A 110 2.55 5.15 -12.34
CA ARG A 110 1.93 6.50 -12.41
C ARG A 110 2.11 7.41 -11.20
N PHE A 111 2.77 6.95 -10.14
CA PHE A 111 3.13 7.79 -9.00
C PHE A 111 4.64 8.00 -8.94
N TYR A 112 5.05 9.11 -8.34
CA TYR A 112 6.43 9.47 -8.08
C TYR A 112 6.70 9.42 -6.59
N LEU A 113 7.83 8.83 -6.22
CA LEU A 113 8.27 8.76 -4.82
C LEU A 113 8.90 10.10 -4.41
N TYR A 114 8.42 10.66 -3.30
CA TYR A 114 8.96 11.86 -2.69
C TYR A 114 8.86 11.78 -1.17
N LYS A 115 10.01 11.78 -0.48
CA LYS A 115 10.10 11.73 0.99
C LYS A 115 9.21 10.64 1.62
N GLY A 116 9.26 9.42 1.07
CA GLY A 116 8.47 8.29 1.53
C GLY A 116 6.98 8.31 1.14
N LYS A 117 6.53 9.27 0.31
CA LYS A 117 5.14 9.36 -0.15
C LYS A 117 5.04 9.22 -1.66
N CYS A 118 3.93 8.66 -2.13
CA CYS A 118 3.65 8.48 -3.55
C CYS A 118 2.67 9.54 -4.03
N LEU A 119 3.13 10.40 -4.94
CA LEU A 119 2.37 11.54 -5.46
C LEU A 119 2.14 11.40 -6.97
N PRO A 120 1.00 11.85 -7.52
CA PRO A 120 0.75 11.81 -8.95
C PRO A 120 1.63 12.80 -9.73
N THR A 121 2.16 13.84 -9.08
CA THR A 121 3.02 14.85 -9.68
C THR A 121 4.04 15.33 -8.64
N CYS A 122 5.24 15.67 -9.10
CA CYS A 122 6.29 16.19 -8.23
C CYS A 122 5.97 17.60 -7.72
N PRO A 123 6.24 17.89 -6.42
CA PRO A 123 5.99 19.20 -5.85
C PRO A 123 6.90 20.29 -6.42
N LEU A 124 6.53 21.55 -6.19
CA LEU A 124 7.31 22.72 -6.62
C LEU A 124 8.76 22.64 -6.11
N GLY A 125 9.71 23.08 -6.94
CA GLY A 125 11.14 23.00 -6.63
C GLY A 125 11.79 21.64 -6.90
N THR A 126 11.00 20.62 -7.22
CA THR A 126 11.50 19.29 -7.61
C THR A 126 11.24 18.98 -9.09
N ALA A 127 11.87 17.94 -9.60
CA ALA A 127 11.64 17.41 -10.94
C ALA A 127 11.58 15.88 -10.90
N ALA A 128 10.73 15.30 -11.75
CA ALA A 128 10.63 13.85 -11.90
C ALA A 128 11.88 13.32 -12.63
N GLN A 129 12.54 12.36 -12.02
CA GLN A 129 13.71 11.68 -12.57
C GLN A 129 13.22 10.51 -13.47
N PRO A 130 13.51 10.50 -14.78
CA PRO A 130 12.89 9.55 -15.72
C PRO A 130 13.23 8.07 -15.47
N SER A 131 14.41 7.77 -14.90
CA SER A 131 14.86 6.38 -14.69
C SER A 131 14.38 5.78 -13.37
N THR A 132 14.27 6.56 -12.30
CA THR A 132 13.89 6.09 -10.96
C THR A 132 12.44 6.37 -10.61
N ARG A 133 11.75 7.29 -11.33
CA ARG A 133 10.40 7.79 -10.98
C ARG A 133 10.36 8.38 -9.56
N GLU A 134 11.40 9.10 -9.21
CA GLU A 134 11.51 9.84 -7.95
C GLU A 134 11.50 11.34 -8.22
N CYS A 135 11.02 12.11 -7.24
CA CYS A 135 11.13 13.56 -7.27
C CYS A 135 12.44 14.00 -6.61
N GLN A 136 13.33 14.62 -7.38
CA GLN A 136 14.60 15.15 -6.88
C GLN A 136 14.59 16.68 -6.88
N GLU A 137 15.27 17.28 -5.91
CA GLU A 137 15.46 18.73 -5.86
C GLU A 137 16.30 19.19 -7.05
N ARG A 138 15.95 20.37 -7.59
CA ARG A 138 16.72 20.96 -8.68
C ARG A 138 18.06 21.44 -8.14
N SER A 139 19.13 20.74 -8.50
CA SER A 139 20.49 21.16 -8.15
C SER A 139 20.79 22.56 -8.73
N PRO A 140 21.31 23.52 -7.93
CA PRO A 140 21.57 24.89 -8.39
C PRO A 140 22.61 25.00 -9.52
N ASN A 141 23.36 23.93 -9.81
CA ASN A 141 24.43 23.91 -10.81
C ASN A 141 23.99 23.63 -12.26
N GLN A 142 22.69 23.57 -12.57
CA GLN A 142 22.20 23.56 -13.95
C GLN A 142 21.95 24.97 -14.54
N LYS A 143 22.63 26.01 -14.03
CA LYS A 143 22.79 27.26 -14.79
C LYS A 143 23.86 27.09 -15.87
N LYS A 144 23.58 26.33 -16.93
CA LYS A 144 24.39 26.37 -18.16
C LYS A 144 23.50 26.58 -19.38
N GLY A 145 23.35 27.86 -19.73
CA GLY A 145 23.17 28.30 -21.11
C GLY A 145 21.80 28.10 -21.74
N ARG A 146 20.83 28.95 -21.37
CA ARG A 146 19.95 29.51 -22.41
C ARG A 146 20.36 30.97 -22.59
N ARG A 147 21.22 31.22 -23.58
CA ARG A 147 21.41 32.58 -24.11
C ARG A 147 20.03 33.06 -24.55
N ASP A 148 19.54 34.12 -23.94
CA ASP A 148 18.47 34.92 -24.51
C ASP A 148 18.96 35.40 -25.89
N ARG A 149 18.54 34.70 -26.96
CA ARG A 149 18.61 35.27 -28.30
C ARG A 149 17.64 36.44 -28.30
N ARG A 150 18.16 37.64 -28.03
CA ARG A 150 17.50 38.92 -28.30
C ARG A 150 16.94 38.84 -29.74
N PRO A 151 15.63 39.04 -29.96
CA PRO A 151 15.08 39.07 -31.32
C PRO A 151 15.80 40.16 -32.13
N ARG A 152 16.31 39.82 -33.31
CA ARG A 152 16.74 40.84 -34.28
C ARG A 152 15.50 41.64 -34.67
N LYS A 153 15.57 42.96 -34.42
CA LYS A 153 14.54 43.92 -34.81
C LYS A 153 14.70 44.14 -36.32
N ASP A 154 13.91 43.46 -37.13
CA ASP A 154 13.92 43.66 -38.59
C ASP A 154 13.50 45.09 -38.91
N LYS A 155 14.36 45.76 -39.68
CA LYS A 155 14.23 47.16 -40.10
C LYS A 155 13.19 47.21 -41.23
N LYS A 156 12.06 47.86 -40.97
CA LYS A 156 10.99 48.14 -41.96
C LYS A 156 11.56 49.03 -43.09
N PRO A 157 11.44 48.66 -44.37
CA PRO A 157 11.62 49.61 -45.46
C PRO A 157 10.31 50.39 -45.62
N ASP A 158 10.42 51.69 -45.45
CA ASP A 158 9.42 52.68 -45.83
C ASP A 158 9.54 52.90 -47.35
N HIS A 159 8.45 52.78 -48.12
CA HIS A 159 8.28 53.44 -49.42
C HIS A 159 6.80 53.31 -49.89
N THR A 160 6.10 54.43 -49.83
CA THR A 160 4.94 54.82 -50.67
C THR A 160 5.32 56.22 -51.21
N PRO A 161 4.82 56.77 -52.34
CA PRO A 161 3.58 56.44 -53.06
C PRO A 161 3.61 56.55 -54.61
N GLY A 162 2.51 56.16 -55.27
CA GLY A 162 1.94 56.99 -56.36
C GLY A 162 1.75 56.40 -57.77
N LEU A 163 0.51 56.57 -58.27
CA LEU A 163 0.03 56.69 -59.66
C LEU A 163 -0.27 55.45 -60.55
N ARG A 164 -1.57 55.09 -60.55
CA ARG A 164 -2.57 55.23 -61.64
C ARG A 164 -2.27 54.59 -63.03
N SER A 165 -3.15 53.64 -63.43
CA SER A 165 -3.92 53.58 -64.71
C SER A 165 -4.61 52.20 -64.80
N ARG A 166 -5.94 52.11 -64.65
CA ARG A 166 -7.01 52.11 -65.67
C ARG A 166 -7.07 50.86 -66.58
N GLN A 167 -8.23 50.18 -66.48
CA GLN A 167 -8.99 49.44 -67.52
C GLN A 167 -8.29 48.21 -68.16
N SER A 168 -8.91 47.07 -68.49
CA SER A 168 -10.32 46.70 -68.73
C SER A 168 -10.39 45.18 -68.99
N SER A 169 -11.62 44.64 -68.90
CA SER A 169 -12.17 43.54 -69.73
C SER A 169 -12.08 42.06 -69.27
N LEU A 170 -13.29 41.51 -69.05
CA LEU A 170 -13.86 40.27 -69.63
C LEU A 170 -13.18 38.93 -69.27
N LYS A 171 -13.77 38.11 -68.38
CA LYS A 171 -14.84 37.09 -68.56
C LYS A 171 -14.25 35.64 -68.66
N PRO A 172 -15.06 34.58 -68.47
CA PRO A 172 -14.69 33.39 -67.71
C PRO A 172 -14.52 32.13 -68.57
N GLN A 173 -14.06 31.05 -67.94
CA GLN A 173 -14.45 29.67 -68.24
C GLN A 173 -14.69 28.93 -66.93
#